data_AF-A0A254STF9-F1
#
_entry.id   AF-A0A254STF9-F1
#
_cell.length_a   1.000
_cell.length_b   1.000
_cell.length_c   1.000
_cell.angle_alpha   90.00
_cell.angle_beta   90.00
_cell.angle_gamma   90.00
#
_symmetry.space_group_name_H-M   'P 1'
#
loop_
_entity.id
_entity.type
_entity.pdbx_description
1 polymer ?
#
loop_
_entity_poly.entity_id
_entity_poly.type
_entity_poly.pdbx_seq_one_letter_code
_entity_poly.pdbx_strand_id
1 'polypeptide(L)' 'MKRKRKIDPTLSYEEAHALGKAQGSLQYRYELAVKCRDAKIIDLPTLAKWTELSIKTILVL' A
#
# COMPACT_ATOMS: atom_id res chain seq x y z
N MET A 1 -14.28 16.13 -6.63
CA MET A 1 -13.54 16.87 -5.57
C MET A 1 -12.15 16.27 -5.40
N LYS A 2 -11.10 16.93 -5.90
CA LYS A 2 -9.71 16.49 -5.65
C LYS A 2 -9.29 16.98 -4.27
N ARG A 3 -9.26 16.12 -3.25
CA ARG A 3 -8.61 16.45 -1.97
C ARG A 3 -7.12 16.59 -2.25
N LYS A 4 -6.63 17.82 -2.50
CA LYS A 4 -5.20 18.11 -2.44
C LYS A 4 -4.76 17.74 -1.03
N ARG A 5 -3.92 16.71 -0.88
CA ARG A 5 -3.31 16.40 0.42
C ARG A 5 -2.59 17.66 0.87
N LYS A 6 -3.03 18.25 1.99
CA LYS A 6 -2.27 19.29 2.67
C LYS A 6 -0.99 18.61 3.13
N ILE A 7 0.06 18.70 2.32
CA ILE A 7 1.41 18.47 2.81
C ILE A 7 1.58 19.57 3.85
N ASP A 8 1.72 19.17 5.11
CA ASP A 8 1.90 20.12 6.19
C ASP A 8 3.13 20.98 5.86
N PRO A 9 3.00 22.31 5.66
CA PRO A 9 4.12 23.15 5.27
C PRO A 9 5.22 23.23 6.35
N THR A 10 4.97 22.69 7.54
CA THR A 10 5.96 22.61 8.63
C THR A 10 6.74 21.29 8.65
N LEU A 11 6.41 20.33 7.78
CA LEU A 11 7.12 19.06 7.73
C LEU A 11 8.54 19.29 7.21
N SER A 12 9.53 18.79 7.93
CA SER A 12 10.91 18.81 7.44
C SER A 12 11.04 17.95 6.18
N TYR A 13 12.07 18.23 5.37
CA TYR A 13 12.35 17.45 4.16
C TYR A 13 12.47 15.94 4.46
N GLU A 14 13.13 15.60 5.56
CA GLU A 14 13.35 14.21 5.97
C GLU A 14 12.04 13.48 6.28
N GLU A 15 11.13 14.13 7.01
CA GLU A 15 9.81 13.60 7.30
C GLU A 15 8.98 13.43 6.02
N ALA A 16 9.02 14.41 5.12
CA ALA A 16 8.26 14.37 3.87
C ALA A 16 8.75 13.24 2.95
N HIS A 17 10.07 13.05 2.90
CA HIS A 17 10.71 11.99 2.14
C HIS A 17 10.43 10.61 2.75
N ALA A 18 10.46 10.47 4.07
CA ALA A 18 10.09 9.23 4.76
C ALA A 18 8.63 8.85 4.50
N LEU A 19 7.71 9.82 4.57
CA LEU A 19 6.30 9.60 4.23
C LEU A 19 6.11 9.20 2.76
N GLY A 20 6.81 9.86 1.84
CA GLY A 20 6.78 9.50 0.41
C GLY A 20 7.22 8.05 0.17
N LYS A 21 8.32 7.63 0.81
CA LYS A 21 8.79 6.23 0.76
C LYS A 21 7.78 5.25 1.35
N ALA A 22 7.22 5.57 2.51
CA ALA A 22 6.22 4.72 3.16
C ALA A 22 4.97 4.56 2.28
N GLN A 23 4.50 5.66 1.68
CA GLN A 23 3.35 5.63 0.78
C GLN A 23 3.63 4.83 -0.50
N GLY A 24 4.81 4.99 -1.10
CA GLY A 24 5.22 4.22 -2.26
C GLY A 24 5.31 2.71 -1.96
N SER A 25 5.89 2.34 -0.81
CA SER A 25 5.94 0.95 -0.35
C SER A 25 4.55 0.36 -0.16
N LEU A 26 3.63 1.12 0.46
CA LEU A 26 2.25 0.68 0.66
C LEU A 26 1.51 0.50 -0.66
N GLN A 27 1.67 1.43 -1.61
CA GLN A 27 1.07 1.33 -2.92
C GLN A 27 1.55 0.09 -3.68
N TYR A 28 2.86 -0.18 -3.66
CA TYR A 28 3.44 -1.36 -4.28
C TYR A 28 2.84 -2.66 -3.72
N ARG A 29 2.70 -2.76 -2.39
CA ARG A 29 2.09 -3.95 -1.74
C ARG A 29 0.64 -4.16 -2.16
N TYR A 30 -0.14 -3.09 -2.31
CA TYR A 30 -1.51 -3.16 -2.81
C TYR A 30 -1.58 -3.64 -4.26
N GLU A 31 -0.76 -3.08 -5.15
CA GLU A 31 -0.71 -3.49 -6.56
C GLU A 31 -0.31 -4.96 -6.72
N LEU A 32 0.66 -5.42 -5.92
CA LEU A 32 1.07 -6.82 -5.89
C LEU A 32 -0.08 -7.73 -5.40
N ALA A 33 -0.77 -7.33 -4.33
CA ALA A 33 -1.90 -8.09 -3.79
C ALA A 33 -3.02 -8.27 -4.81
N VAL A 34 -3.40 -7.21 -5.53
CA VAL A 34 -4.43 -7.27 -6.58
C VAL A 34 -4.01 -8.23 -7.69
N LYS A 35 -2.79 -8.07 -8.22
CA LYS A 35 -2.27 -8.93 -9.31
C LYS A 35 -2.25 -10.40 -8.92
N CYS A 36 -1.74 -10.73 -7.74
CA CYS A 36 -1.64 -12.12 -7.28
C CYS A 36 -3.02 -12.73 -6.97
N ARG A 37 -3.94 -11.95 -6.37
CA ARG A 37 -5.30 -12.39 -6.10
C ARG A 37 -6.06 -12.69 -7.40
N ASP A 38 -6.04 -11.76 -8.34
CA ASP A 38 -6.81 -11.86 -9.58
C ASP A 38 -6.30 -13.03 -10.45
N ALA A 39 -4.98 -13.27 -10.42
CA ALA A 39 -4.37 -14.39 -11.11
C ALA A 39 -4.57 -15.75 -10.40
N LYS A 40 -5.04 -15.77 -9.14
CA LYS A 40 -5.28 -16.99 -8.32
C LYS A 40 -4.08 -17.94 -8.23
N ILE A 41 -2.86 -17.41 -8.32
CA ILE A 41 -1.62 -18.20 -8.35
C ILE A 41 -1.18 -18.61 -6.94
N ILE A 42 -1.54 -17.81 -5.93
CA ILE A 42 -1.09 -17.95 -4.55
C ILE A 42 -2.32 -17.93 -3.62
N ASP A 43 -2.28 -18.73 -2.55
CA ASP A 43 -3.31 -18.76 -1.53
C ASP A 43 -3.32 -17.48 -0.68
N LEU A 44 -4.51 -17.10 -0.19
CA LEU A 44 -4.69 -15.84 0.56
C LEU A 44 -3.78 -15.71 1.80
N PRO A 45 -3.55 -16.76 2.62
CA PRO A 45 -2.61 -16.68 3.73
C PRO A 45 -1.17 -16.36 3.32
N THR A 46 -0.65 -16.99 2.26
CA THR A 46 0.70 -16.70 1.76
C THR A 46 0.80 -15.30 1.18
N LEU A 47 -0.22 -14.87 0.43
CA LEU A 47 -0.29 -13.53 -0.13
C LEU A 47 -0.31 -12.44 0.95
N ALA A 48 -1.05 -12.68 2.05
CA ALA A 48 -1.09 -11.79 3.22
C ALA A 48 0.28 -11.63 3.87
N LYS A 49 1.06 -12.72 3.99
CA LYS A 49 2.43 -12.66 4.51
C LYS A 49 3.37 -11.88 3.60
N TRP A 50 3.29 -12.08 2.28
CA TRP A 50 4.18 -11.41 1.32
C TRP A 50 3.91 -9.91 1.19
N THR A 51 2.65 -9.52 1.28
CA THR A 51 2.24 -8.12 1.11
C THR A 51 2.16 -7.37 2.44
N GLU A 52 2.32 -8.07 3.56
CA GLU A 52 2.06 -7.54 4.92
C GLU A 52 0.65 -6.92 5.05
N LEU A 53 -0.31 -7.39 4.25
CA LEU A 53 -1.70 -6.96 4.28
C LEU A 53 -2.57 -8.01 4.95
N SER A 54 -3.62 -7.56 5.65
CA SER A 54 -4.60 -8.51 6.19
C SER A 54 -5.38 -9.19 5.05
N ILE A 55 -5.79 -10.44 5.26
CA ILE A 55 -6.63 -11.16 4.29
C ILE A 55 -7.91 -10.38 3.99
N LYS A 56 -8.53 -9.76 5.01
CA LYS A 56 -9.72 -8.91 4.85
C LYS A 56 -9.45 -7.75 3.90
N THR A 57 -8.28 -7.13 3.99
CA THR A 57 -7.86 -6.06 3.08
C THR A 57 -7.74 -6.59 1.66
N ILE A 58 -7.05 -7.71 1.46
CA ILE A 58 -6.83 -8.30 0.12
C ILE A 58 -8.16 -8.63 -0.58
N LEU A 59 -9.17 -9.09 0.18
CA LEU A 59 -10.49 -9.42 -0.34
C LEU A 59 -11.30 -8.21 -0.84
N VAL A 60 -10.98 -6.99 -0.39
CA VAL A 60 -11.73 -5.77 -0.74
C VAL A 60 -10.97 -4.83 -1.70
N LEU A 61 -9.76 -5.20 -2.13
CA LEU A 61 -8.99 -4.44 -3.14
C LEU A 61 -9.54 -4.57 -4.56
#